data_AF-A0A672H2V0-F1
#
_entry.id   AF-A0A672H2V0-F1
#
_cell.length_a   1.000
_cell.length_b   1.000
_cell.length_c   1.000
_cell.angle_alpha   90.00
_cell.angle_beta   90.00
_cell.angle_gamma   90.00
#
_symmetry.space_group_name_H-M   'P 1'
#
loop_
_entity.id
_entity.type
_entity.pdbx_description
1 polymer ?
#
loop_
_entity_poly.entity_id
_entity_poly.type
_entity_poly.pdbx_seq_one_letter_code
_entity_poly.pdbx_strand_id
1 'polypeptide(L)' 'MASVVAQPHFMFGLRRGVSSNVGFFDEHTLVFPAGNCCVCYNTATRSQRLIPGMEQDTDSPLSMRL' A
#
# COMPACT_ATOMS: atom_id res chain seq x y z
N MET A 1 -26.28 6.84 6.26
CA MET A 1 -25.56 5.60 6.59
C MET A 1 -24.08 5.92 6.63
N ALA A 2 -23.49 5.97 7.82
CA ALA A 2 -22.03 6.07 7.93
C ALA A 2 -21.47 4.69 7.60
N SER A 3 -20.88 4.51 6.42
CA SER A 3 -20.18 3.28 6.08
C SER A 3 -18.93 3.21 6.97
N VAL A 4 -19.00 2.42 8.03
CA VAL A 4 -17.80 2.05 8.79
C VAL A 4 -16.99 1.14 7.88
N VAL A 5 -16.02 1.73 7.18
CA VAL A 5 -15.01 0.98 6.48
C VAL A 5 -14.10 0.36 7.53
N ALA A 6 -14.16 -0.97 7.64
CA ALA A 6 -13.24 -1.71 8.48
C ALA A 6 -11.83 -1.51 7.92
N GLN A 7 -11.07 -0.59 8.51
CA GLN A 7 -9.69 -0.39 8.14
C GLN A 7 -8.83 -1.43 8.85
N PRO A 8 -8.01 -2.19 8.12
CA PRO A 8 -7.12 -3.16 8.72
C PRO A 8 -6.07 -2.42 9.55
N HIS A 9 -6.00 -2.75 10.84
CA HIS A 9 -5.06 -2.12 11.78
C HIS A 9 -3.61 -2.49 11.51
N PHE A 10 -3.39 -3.75 11.13
CA PHE A 10 -2.07 -4.26 10.76
C PHE A 10 -2.19 -5.20 9.57
N MET A 11 -1.49 -4.90 8.48
CA MET A 11 -1.35 -5.76 7.33
C MET A 11 0.10 -6.21 7.19
N PHE A 12 0.28 -7.53 7.12
CA PHE A 12 1.57 -8.14 6.80
C PHE A 12 1.34 -9.08 5.63
N GLY A 13 1.92 -8.75 4.48
CA GLY A 13 1.89 -9.58 3.29
C GLY A 13 3.29 -9.68 2.74
N LEU A 14 3.75 -10.89 2.50
CA LEU A 14 5.04 -11.15 1.86
C LEU A 14 4.76 -11.99 0.61
N ARG A 15 4.99 -11.41 -0.57
CA ARG A 15 4.90 -12.15 -1.82
C ARG A 15 6.11 -13.09 -1.94
N ARG A 16 5.86 -14.41 -1.94
CA ARG A 16 6.91 -15.40 -2.23
C ARG A 16 7.46 -15.16 -3.65
N GLY A 17 8.79 -15.05 -3.77
CA GLY A 17 9.49 -14.87 -5.05
C GLY A 17 9.92 -13.45 -5.39
N VAL A 18 9.57 -12.45 -4.56
CA VAL A 18 10.14 -11.10 -4.66
C VAL A 18 11.23 -10.97 -3.60
N SER A 19 12.47 -10.75 -4.02
CA SER A 19 13.58 -10.36 -3.13
C SER A 19 13.56 -8.86 -2.89
N SER A 20 13.93 -8.41 -1.68
CA SER A 20 14.00 -6.99 -1.30
C SER A 20 12.64 -6.27 -1.28
N ASN A 21 11.64 -6.92 -0.71
CA ASN A 21 10.27 -6.42 -0.53
C ASN A 21 10.13 -5.47 0.66
N VAL A 22 11.15 -5.26 1.49
CA VAL A 22 11.11 -4.28 2.57
C VAL A 22 12.13 -3.19 2.26
N GLY A 23 11.64 -1.98 2.03
CA GLY A 23 12.45 -0.78 1.83
C GLY A 23 12.36 0.14 3.03
N PHE A 24 13.50 0.67 3.47
CA PHE A 24 13.52 1.79 4.40
C PHE A 24 13.38 3.07 3.59
N PHE A 25 12.29 3.80 3.79
CA PHE A 25 12.13 5.14 3.22
C PHE A 25 12.80 6.19 4.10
N ASP A 26 12.73 6.00 5.42
CA ASP A 26 13.31 6.87 6.44
C ASP A 26 13.75 6.02 7.66
N GLU A 27 14.50 6.59 8.60
CA GLU A 27 14.91 5.92 9.85
C GLU A 27 13.72 5.35 10.62
N HIS A 28 12.57 6.02 10.53
CA HIS A 28 11.35 5.59 11.20
C HIS A 28 10.26 5.09 10.25
N THR A 29 10.50 5.04 8.94
CA THR A 29 9.46 4.68 7.96
C THR A 29 9.91 3.53 7.06
N LEU A 30 9.23 2.40 7.18
CA LEU A 30 9.40 1.21 6.36
C LEU A 30 8.28 1.14 5.34
N VAL A 31 8.58 0.67 4.14
CA VAL A 31 7.60 0.44 3.09
C VAL A 31 7.75 -0.99 2.59
N PHE A 32 6.63 -1.71 2.53
CA PHE A 32 6.60 -3.06 1.97
C PHE A 32 5.30 -3.32 1.21
N PRO A 33 5.35 -4.09 0.11
CA PRO A 33 4.15 -4.48 -0.61
C PRO A 33 3.46 -5.62 0.14
N ALA A 34 2.19 -5.43 0.49
CA ALA A 34 1.33 -6.42 1.11
C ALA A 34 0.15 -6.74 0.17
N GLY A 35 0.29 -7.82 -0.59
CA GLY A 35 -0.74 -8.24 -1.55
C GLY A 35 -0.89 -7.22 -2.68
N ASN A 36 -2.07 -6.61 -2.79
CA ASN A 36 -2.38 -5.57 -3.79
C ASN A 36 -2.22 -4.14 -3.25
N CYS A 37 -1.76 -3.98 -2.01
CA CYS A 37 -1.57 -2.67 -1.38
C CYS A 37 -0.12 -2.52 -0.93
N CYS A 38 0.38 -1.29 -0.88
CA CYS A 38 1.65 -0.97 -0.26
C CYS A 38 1.41 -0.49 1.17
N VAL A 39 2.15 -0.99 2.15
CA VAL A 39 2.05 -0.59 3.55
C VAL A 39 3.26 0.26 3.90
N CYS A 40 3.00 1.47 4.41
CA CYS A 40 4.00 2.31 5.05
C CYS A 40 3.86 2.16 6.56
N TYR A 41 4.85 1.55 7.20
CA TYR A 41 4.89 1.37 8.64
C TYR A 41 5.84 2.38 9.27
N ASN A 42 5.31 3.21 10.16
CA ASN A 42 6.10 4.16 10.93
C ASN A 42 6.42 3.56 12.31
N THR A 43 7.70 3.30 12.60
CA THR A 43 8.16 2.70 13.86
C THR A 43 8.07 3.65 15.05
N ALA A 44 8.21 4.96 14.83
CA ALA A 44 8.14 5.96 15.90
C ALA A 44 6.71 6.12 16.45
N THR A 45 5.71 6.14 15.57
CA THR A 45 4.28 6.27 15.95
C THR A 45 3.56 4.92 16.03
N ARG A 46 4.23 3.82 15.64
CA ARG A 46 3.67 2.46 15.50
C ARG A 46 2.41 2.39 14.65
N SER A 47 2.29 3.30 13.68
CA SER A 47 1.13 3.43 12.82
C SER A 47 1.40 2.82 11.44
N GLN A 48 0.37 2.22 10.84
CA GLN A 48 0.39 1.73 9.47
C GLN A 48 -0.50 2.59 8.59
N ARG A 49 0.05 3.03 7.46
CA ARG A 49 -0.70 3.66 6.39
C ARG A 49 -0.76 2.70 5.22
N LEU A 50 -1.97 2.28 4.85
CA LEU A 50 -2.20 1.54 3.62
C LEU A 50 -2.29 2.50 2.44
N ILE A 51 -1.53 2.20 1.41
CA ILE A 51 -1.61 2.80 0.10
C ILE A 51 -2.22 1.73 -0.81
N PRO A 52 -3.52 1.83 -1.14
CA PRO A 52 -4.11 0.92 -2.11
C PRO A 52 -3.32 1.05 -3.42
N GLY A 53 -3.03 -0.08 -4.06
CA GLY A 53 -2.46 -0.05 -5.39
C GLY A 53 -3.38 0.75 -6.30
N MET A 54 -2.81 1.69 -7.05
CA MET A 54 -3.52 2.37 -8.13
C MET A 54 -3.91 1.32 -9.16
N GLU A 55 -5.16 0.86 -9.08
CA GLU A 55 -5.86 0.34 -10.24
C GLU A 55 -5.81 1.47 -11.27
N GLN A 56 -5.11 1.21 -12.39
CA GLN A 56 -5.09 2.16 -13.49
C GLN A 56 -6.55 2.28 -13.94
N ASP A 57 -7.22 3.39 -13.57
CA ASP A 57 -8.59 3.68 -13.93
C ASP A 57 -8.74 3.52 -15.45
N THR A 58 -9.18 2.34 -15.87
CA THR A 58 -9.44 1.99 -17.28
C THR A 58 -10.82 2.54 -17.68
N ASP A 59 -11.27 3.59 -16.99
CA ASP A 59 -12.47 4.37 -17.28
C ASP A 59 -12.16 5.88 -17.33
N SER A 60 -10.92 6.25 -17.65
CA SER A 60 -10.66 7.59 -18.19
C SER A 60 -10.74 7.54 -19.72
N PRO A 61 -11.71 8.21 -20.38
CA PRO A 61 -11.83 8.26 -21.84
C PRO A 61 -10.69 9.05 -22.55
N LEU A 62 -9.51 9.17 -21.94
CA LEU A 62 -8.38 9.98 -22.42
C LEU A 62 -7.16 9.17 -22.86
N SER A 63 -7.18 7.83 -22.88
CA SER A 63 -6.03 7.03 -23.34
C SER A 63 -6.08 6.62 -24.83
N MET A 64 -7.10 6.99 -25.60
CA MET A 64 -7.12 6.85 -27.07
C MET A 64 -6.53 8.09 -27.75
N ARG A 65 -5.25 8.36 -27.51
CA ARG A 65 -4.47 9.28 -28.34
C ARG A 65 -2.98 9.02 -28.15
N LEU A 66 -2.49 7.91 -28.70
CA LEU A 66 -1.23 7.86 -29.44
C LEU A 66 -1.24 6.64 -30.36
#